data_AF-A0A3B4ZKK3-F1
#
_entry.id   AF-A0A3B4ZKK3-F1
#
_cell.length_a   1.000
_cell.length_b   1.000
_cell.length_c   1.000
_cell.angle_alpha   90.00
_cell.angle_beta   90.00
_cell.angle_gamma   90.00
#
_symmetry.space_group_name_H-M   'P 1'
#
loop_
_entity.id
_entity.type
_entity.pdbx_description
1 polymer ?
#
loop_
_entity_poly.entity_id
_entity_poly.type
_entity_poly.pdbx_seq_one_letter_code
_entity_poly.pdbx_strand_id
1 'polypeptide(L)'
;MQPSYRKEFALNVSLICVTKIKMFSYSGEAADQQVLATIGIPGDVTLPCHVQPATDATDEMLEWSRPDLNPRFVHVRRDGEDHLVDQNPSYAGRTSVSVDGLKQGNVSLRLSRLRLSDEGTYRCFSPQSNTDSRVQLVVASLIEITTGGAGVLECKSAGWYPEPEVLWLDGEGKLLSAGPPETVRGPDDFYTVSSRVTVEKRHSNTFTCRVQQNDQHRDAKIHVPGLDS
;
A
#
# COMPACT_ATOMS: atom_id res chain seq x y z
N MET A 1 -86.13 3.19 19.72
CA MET A 1 -85.38 4.42 19.38
C MET A 1 -84.06 3.98 18.73
N GLN A 2 -83.98 4.09 17.40
CA GLN A 2 -82.70 4.10 16.64
C GLN A 2 -81.97 5.43 16.93
N PRO A 3 -80.64 5.59 16.71
CA PRO A 3 -79.88 5.19 15.50
C PRO A 3 -78.60 4.36 15.81
N SER A 4 -78.13 3.41 15.00
CA SER A 4 -77.51 3.46 13.66
C SER A 4 -76.37 4.48 13.53
N TYR A 5 -75.11 4.02 13.47
CA TYR A 5 -74.21 4.23 12.32
C TYR A 5 -72.96 3.32 12.42
N ARG A 6 -72.32 3.12 11.27
CA ARG A 6 -71.61 1.93 10.76
C ARG A 6 -70.09 2.18 10.65
N LYS A 7 -69.33 1.09 10.42
CA LYS A 7 -68.02 0.92 9.73
C LYS A 7 -66.96 0.31 10.66
N GLU A 8 -66.05 -0.59 10.27
CA GLU A 8 -65.79 -1.41 9.08
C GLU A 8 -64.75 -2.47 9.49
N PHE A 9 -64.63 -3.53 8.70
CA PHE A 9 -63.60 -4.57 8.80
C PHE A 9 -62.18 -4.02 8.57
N ALA A 10 -61.21 -4.56 9.28
CA ALA A 10 -59.90 -4.88 8.70
C ALA A 10 -59.27 -6.05 9.48
N LEU A 11 -59.19 -7.22 8.83
CA LEU A 11 -58.17 -8.21 9.15
C LEU A 11 -56.80 -7.55 8.92
N ASN A 12 -55.88 -7.67 9.88
CA ASN A 12 -54.47 -7.53 9.56
C ASN A 12 -53.75 -8.85 9.82
N VAL A 13 -53.42 -9.46 8.69
CA VAL A 13 -52.53 -10.59 8.52
C VAL A 13 -51.09 -10.09 8.57
N SER A 14 -50.23 -11.01 9.01
CA SER A 14 -48.79 -11.08 8.77
C SER A 14 -47.85 -10.43 9.78
N LEU A 15 -47.20 -11.36 10.48
CA LEU A 15 -45.98 -11.27 11.24
C LEU A 15 -44.84 -10.82 10.31
N ILE A 16 -44.51 -9.52 10.30
CA ILE A 16 -43.24 -9.08 9.71
C ILE A 16 -42.16 -9.39 10.76
N CYS A 17 -41.37 -10.42 10.48
CA CYS A 17 -40.12 -10.66 11.17
C CYS A 17 -39.23 -9.43 10.95
N VAL A 18 -39.14 -8.56 11.94
CA VAL A 18 -38.13 -7.50 11.94
C VAL A 18 -36.81 -8.20 12.22
N THR A 19 -36.21 -8.80 11.19
CA THR A 19 -34.81 -9.18 11.23
C THR A 19 -34.06 -7.93 11.66
N LYS A 20 -33.43 -7.96 12.84
CA LYS A 20 -32.38 -7.00 13.19
C LYS A 20 -31.35 -7.08 12.08
N ILE A 21 -31.43 -6.17 11.12
CA ILE A 21 -30.32 -5.87 10.24
C ILE A 21 -29.23 -5.39 11.20
N LYS A 22 -28.31 -6.29 11.54
CA LYS A 22 -27.05 -5.90 12.14
C LYS A 22 -26.39 -5.09 11.04
N MET A 23 -26.52 -3.77 11.11
CA MET A 23 -25.60 -2.91 10.39
C MET A 23 -24.21 -3.32 10.90
N PHE A 24 -23.48 -4.08 10.09
CA PHE A 24 -22.04 -4.14 10.24
C PHE A 24 -21.57 -2.74 9.88
N SER A 25 -21.50 -1.86 10.88
CA SER A 25 -20.57 -0.76 10.81
C SER A 25 -19.20 -1.43 10.66
N TYR A 26 -18.67 -1.44 9.43
CA TYR A 26 -17.26 -1.73 9.23
C TYR A 26 -16.52 -0.54 9.85
N SER A 27 -16.29 -0.61 11.17
CA SER A 27 -15.31 0.22 11.81
C SER A 27 -13.97 -0.30 11.30
N GLY A 28 -13.49 0.25 10.18
CA GLY A 28 -12.06 0.25 9.95
C GLY A 28 -11.46 0.95 11.15
N GLU A 29 -10.88 0.19 12.08
CA GLU A 29 -10.12 0.76 13.19
C GLU A 29 -9.03 1.63 12.56
N ALA A 30 -9.08 2.93 12.89
CA ALA A 30 -8.11 3.89 12.39
C ALA A 30 -6.69 3.46 12.80
N ALA A 31 -5.72 3.70 11.92
CA ALA A 31 -4.33 3.47 12.28
C ALA A 31 -3.89 4.46 13.37
N ASP A 32 -3.12 3.98 14.35
CA ASP A 32 -2.59 4.81 15.43
C ASP A 32 -1.45 5.72 14.93
N GLN A 33 -0.72 5.24 13.92
CA GLN A 33 0.47 5.90 13.38
C GLN A 33 0.52 5.77 11.85
N GLN A 34 1.23 6.72 11.21
CA GLN A 34 1.48 6.71 9.76
C GLN A 34 2.97 6.85 9.48
N VAL A 35 3.47 6.03 8.55
CA VAL A 35 4.85 6.06 8.04
C VAL A 35 4.81 6.31 6.54
N LEU A 36 5.56 7.32 6.08
CA LEU A 36 5.80 7.57 4.66
C LEU A 36 7.15 6.96 4.27
N ALA A 37 7.15 6.14 3.23
CA ALA A 37 8.36 5.64 2.60
C ALA A 37 8.33 5.87 1.09
N THR A 38 9.48 6.07 0.48
CA THR A 38 9.58 6.46 -0.94
C THR A 38 10.49 5.51 -1.70
N ILE A 39 9.96 4.86 -2.73
CA ILE A 39 10.75 4.11 -3.71
C ILE A 39 11.71 5.07 -4.42
N GLY A 40 12.99 4.69 -4.46
CA GLY A 40 14.09 5.52 -4.96
C GLY A 40 14.90 6.21 -3.87
N ILE A 41 14.46 6.15 -2.60
CA ILE A 41 15.29 6.54 -1.45
C ILE A 41 15.90 5.27 -0.85
N PRO A 42 17.24 5.15 -0.79
CA PRO A 42 17.90 3.99 -0.21
C PRO A 42 17.56 3.82 1.28
N GLY A 43 17.37 2.57 1.69
CA GLY A 43 17.16 2.21 3.09
C GLY A 43 15.96 1.30 3.30
N ASP A 44 15.91 0.71 4.49
CA ASP A 44 14.78 -0.12 4.91
C ASP A 44 13.76 0.72 5.67
N VAL A 45 12.50 0.33 5.57
CA VAL A 45 11.39 0.97 6.27
C VAL A 45 11.27 0.38 7.66
N THR A 46 11.11 1.22 8.68
CA THR A 46 10.80 0.78 10.04
C THR A 46 9.37 1.15 10.39
N LEU A 47 8.53 0.15 10.69
CA LEU A 47 7.20 0.35 11.22
C LEU A 47 7.27 0.33 12.75
N PRO A 48 7.01 1.47 13.42
CA PRO A 48 7.22 1.60 14.85
C PRO A 48 6.19 0.80 15.65
N CYS A 49 6.64 0.09 16.68
CA CYS A 49 5.78 -0.50 17.71
C CYS A 49 6.57 -0.72 19.00
N HIS A 50 5.94 -0.47 20.14
CA HIS A 50 6.56 -0.62 21.46
C HIS A 50 5.57 -1.27 22.41
N VAL A 51 6.08 -2.15 23.28
CA VAL A 51 5.30 -2.72 24.37
C VAL A 51 5.24 -1.75 25.55
N GLN A 52 4.16 -1.84 26.34
CA GLN A 52 3.94 -0.96 27.50
C GLN A 52 3.66 -1.80 28.76
N PRO A 53 4.46 -1.64 29.84
CA PRO A 53 5.68 -0.82 29.94
C PRO A 53 6.81 -1.31 29.02
N ALA A 54 7.80 -0.46 28.76
CA ALA A 54 8.97 -0.82 27.96
C ALA A 54 9.88 -1.77 28.75
N THR A 55 9.62 -3.07 28.61
CA THR A 55 10.35 -4.18 29.24
C THR A 55 10.95 -5.10 28.20
N ASP A 56 11.83 -6.02 28.63
CA ASP A 56 12.39 -7.04 27.74
C ASP A 56 11.28 -7.92 27.15
N ALA A 57 11.14 -7.87 25.83
CA ALA A 57 10.15 -8.61 25.05
C ALA A 57 10.79 -9.72 24.20
N THR A 58 12.04 -10.12 24.48
CA THR A 58 12.79 -11.07 23.64
C THR A 58 12.09 -12.42 23.50
N ASP A 59 11.50 -12.92 24.58
CA ASP A 59 10.81 -14.21 24.66
C ASP A 59 9.28 -14.10 24.50
N GLU A 60 8.76 -12.88 24.33
CA GLU A 60 7.32 -12.65 24.15
C GLU A 60 6.86 -13.02 22.73
N MET A 61 5.57 -13.34 22.59
CA MET A 61 4.98 -13.55 21.28
C MET A 61 4.76 -12.20 20.59
N LEU A 62 5.29 -12.05 19.40
CA LEU A 62 5.09 -10.86 18.56
C LEU A 62 4.53 -11.29 17.20
N GLU A 63 3.39 -10.70 16.84
CA GLU A 63 2.79 -10.84 15.51
C GLU A 63 2.72 -9.48 14.83
N TRP A 64 3.42 -9.36 13.70
CA TRP A 64 3.11 -8.36 12.69
C TRP A 64 2.24 -8.99 11.60
N SER A 65 1.06 -8.42 11.35
CA SER A 65 0.13 -8.93 10.35
C SER A 65 -0.54 -7.83 9.53
N ARG A 66 -1.06 -8.24 8.37
CA ARG A 66 -1.77 -7.41 7.39
C ARG A 66 -3.17 -7.98 7.20
N PRO A 67 -4.22 -7.35 7.77
CA PRO A 67 -5.58 -7.90 7.74
C PRO A 67 -6.17 -8.08 6.34
N ASP A 68 -5.65 -7.34 5.35
CA ASP A 68 -6.06 -7.37 3.95
C ASP A 68 -5.39 -8.49 3.14
N LEU A 69 -4.44 -9.22 3.72
CA LEU A 69 -3.70 -10.29 3.04
C LEU A 69 -4.11 -11.68 3.51
N ASN A 70 -3.91 -12.65 2.63
CA ASN A 70 -4.04 -14.07 2.94
C ASN A 70 -2.86 -14.86 2.31
N PRO A 71 -1.96 -15.46 3.12
CA PRO A 71 -1.88 -15.41 4.58
C PRO A 71 -1.66 -13.99 5.10
N ARG A 72 -2.14 -13.68 6.31
CA ARG A 72 -2.03 -12.32 6.88
C ARG A 72 -0.68 -12.03 7.55
N PHE A 73 0.09 -13.06 7.88
CA PHE A 73 1.28 -12.90 8.72
C PHE A 73 2.44 -12.28 7.95
N VAL A 74 2.96 -11.17 8.45
CA VAL A 74 4.10 -10.45 7.87
C VAL A 74 5.41 -10.85 8.57
N HIS A 75 5.38 -11.00 9.89
CA HIS A 75 6.50 -11.49 10.69
C HIS A 75 5.97 -12.01 12.01
N VAL A 76 6.42 -13.18 12.45
CA VAL A 76 5.97 -13.79 13.71
C VAL A 76 7.19 -14.25 14.48
N ARG A 77 7.25 -13.89 15.76
CA ARG A 77 8.24 -14.35 16.72
C ARG A 77 7.55 -14.96 17.93
N ARG A 78 8.07 -16.06 18.44
CA ARG A 78 7.56 -16.76 19.62
C ARG A 78 8.72 -17.53 20.27
N ASP A 79 8.73 -17.62 21.59
CA ASP A 79 9.74 -18.38 22.35
C ASP A 79 11.19 -18.00 21.98
N GLY A 80 11.42 -16.71 21.68
CA GLY A 80 12.74 -16.20 21.32
C GLY A 80 13.20 -16.48 19.88
N GLU A 81 12.34 -17.05 19.02
CA GLU A 81 12.69 -17.42 17.65
C GLU A 81 11.69 -16.93 16.61
N ASP A 82 12.15 -16.75 15.38
CA ASP A 82 11.30 -16.35 14.26
C ASP A 82 10.53 -17.58 13.72
N HIS A 83 9.20 -17.52 13.76
CA HIS A 83 8.30 -18.58 13.31
C HIS A 83 7.67 -18.22 11.96
N LEU A 84 8.45 -18.31 10.88
CA LEU A 84 8.06 -17.79 9.55
C LEU A 84 7.39 -18.81 8.62
N VAL A 85 6.95 -19.97 9.13
CA VAL A 85 6.34 -21.03 8.30
C VAL A 85 5.08 -20.57 7.57
N ASP A 86 4.23 -19.80 8.25
CA ASP A 86 2.99 -19.24 7.69
C ASP A 86 3.15 -17.78 7.23
N GLN A 87 4.39 -17.31 7.09
CA GLN A 87 4.67 -15.97 6.61
C GLN A 87 4.13 -15.79 5.19
N ASN A 88 3.47 -14.67 4.94
CA ASN A 88 3.03 -14.30 3.62
C ASN A 88 4.25 -14.26 2.66
N PRO A 89 4.23 -15.00 1.53
CA PRO A 89 5.38 -15.11 0.64
C PRO A 89 5.93 -13.78 0.13
N SER A 90 5.10 -12.74 0.03
CA SER A 90 5.52 -11.40 -0.38
C SER A 90 6.52 -10.74 0.58
N TYR A 91 6.60 -11.21 1.82
CA TYR A 91 7.46 -10.69 2.89
C TYR A 91 8.65 -11.60 3.21
N ALA A 92 8.73 -12.78 2.58
CA ALA A 92 9.79 -13.76 2.82
C ALA A 92 11.19 -13.14 2.58
N GLY A 93 12.05 -13.25 3.59
CA GLY A 93 13.42 -12.71 3.55
C GLY A 93 13.51 -11.18 3.47
N ARG A 94 12.42 -10.47 3.80
CA ARG A 94 12.35 -9.00 3.78
C ARG A 94 12.05 -8.37 5.13
N THR A 95 11.66 -9.16 6.12
CA THR A 95 11.27 -8.65 7.44
C THR A 95 12.24 -9.09 8.52
N SER A 96 12.43 -8.24 9.53
CA SER A 96 13.21 -8.56 10.72
C SER A 96 12.79 -7.68 11.89
N VAL A 97 13.10 -8.12 13.10
CA VAL A 97 13.01 -7.35 14.34
C VAL A 97 14.39 -7.30 15.00
N SER A 98 14.72 -6.18 15.67
CA SER A 98 16.03 -6.02 16.31
C SER A 98 16.05 -6.67 17.68
N VAL A 99 16.90 -7.68 17.90
CA VAL A 99 17.05 -8.34 19.22
C VAL A 99 17.43 -7.35 20.32
N ASP A 100 18.31 -6.39 20.05
CA ASP A 100 18.66 -5.36 21.03
C ASP A 100 17.53 -4.36 21.26
N GLY A 101 16.66 -4.17 20.27
CA GLY A 101 15.41 -3.43 20.40
C GLY A 101 14.42 -4.15 21.32
N LEU A 102 14.26 -5.47 21.15
CA LEU A 102 13.35 -6.29 21.96
C LEU A 102 13.69 -6.23 23.45
N LYS A 103 14.98 -6.24 23.82
CA LYS A 103 15.44 -6.07 25.21
C LYS A 103 14.98 -4.77 25.87
N GLN A 104 14.62 -3.78 25.07
CA GLN A 104 14.16 -2.45 25.50
C GLN A 104 12.67 -2.24 25.21
N GLY A 105 11.93 -3.28 24.85
CA GLY A 105 10.51 -3.22 24.52
C GLY A 105 10.19 -2.60 23.16
N ASN A 106 11.20 -2.41 22.29
CA ASN A 106 11.00 -1.98 20.92
C ASN A 106 10.80 -3.19 20.01
N VAL A 107 9.54 -3.39 19.60
CA VAL A 107 9.07 -4.49 18.76
C VAL A 107 8.80 -4.05 17.32
N SER A 108 9.47 -2.97 16.88
CA SER A 108 9.30 -2.39 15.54
C SER A 108 9.75 -3.34 14.43
N LEU A 109 8.98 -3.38 13.34
CA LEU A 109 9.28 -4.19 12.16
C LEU A 109 10.19 -3.43 11.22
N ARG A 110 11.31 -4.04 10.82
CA ARG A 110 12.11 -3.58 9.69
C ARG A 110 11.71 -4.33 8.42
N LEU A 111 11.38 -3.60 7.36
CA LEU A 111 10.99 -4.10 6.04
C LEU A 111 11.96 -3.61 4.97
N SER A 112 12.61 -4.54 4.27
CA SER A 112 13.55 -4.27 3.19
C SER A 112 12.93 -4.46 1.79
N ARG A 113 13.61 -3.95 0.76
CA ARG A 113 13.19 -4.04 -0.65
C ARG A 113 11.77 -3.55 -0.88
N LEU A 114 11.49 -2.31 -0.46
CA LEU A 114 10.16 -1.68 -0.50
C LEU A 114 9.50 -1.81 -1.89
N ARG A 115 8.21 -2.10 -1.89
CA ARG A 115 7.35 -2.30 -3.07
C ARG A 115 6.09 -1.47 -2.94
N LEU A 116 5.43 -1.17 -4.07
CA LEU A 116 4.11 -0.54 -4.02
C LEU A 116 3.10 -1.37 -3.22
N SER A 117 3.16 -2.70 -3.35
CA SER A 117 2.23 -3.63 -2.69
C SER A 117 2.38 -3.68 -1.18
N ASP A 118 3.45 -3.11 -0.63
CA ASP A 118 3.64 -3.03 0.81
C ASP A 118 2.80 -1.91 1.44
N GLU A 119 2.25 -0.98 0.66
CA GLU A 119 1.31 0.05 1.14
C GLU A 119 0.10 -0.60 1.82
N GLY A 120 -0.31 -0.07 2.98
CA GLY A 120 -1.46 -0.56 3.74
C GLY A 120 -1.29 -0.52 5.25
N THR A 121 -2.29 -1.05 5.97
CA THR A 121 -2.35 -1.03 7.43
C THR A 121 -1.78 -2.31 8.02
N TYR A 122 -0.69 -2.19 8.78
CA TYR A 122 -0.07 -3.27 9.53
C TYR A 122 -0.59 -3.26 10.96
N ARG A 123 -0.80 -4.44 11.54
CA ARG A 123 -1.10 -4.65 12.96
C ARG A 123 0.11 -5.21 13.67
N CYS A 124 0.49 -4.60 14.79
CA CYS A 124 1.46 -5.11 15.74
C CYS A 124 0.71 -5.65 16.96
N PHE A 125 0.93 -6.92 17.29
CA PHE A 125 0.22 -7.58 18.37
C PHE A 125 1.18 -8.38 19.27
N SER A 126 1.19 -8.06 20.56
CA SER A 126 1.85 -8.84 21.62
C SER A 126 0.88 -9.05 22.78
N PRO A 127 0.34 -10.26 22.98
CA PRO A 127 -0.68 -10.50 23.99
C PRO A 127 -0.13 -10.43 25.42
N GLN A 128 1.12 -10.86 25.66
CA GLN A 128 1.72 -10.87 27.00
C GLN A 128 1.83 -9.47 27.59
N SER A 129 2.13 -8.48 26.75
CA SER A 129 2.24 -7.07 27.13
C SER A 129 1.05 -6.23 26.63
N ASN A 130 -0.10 -6.86 26.35
CA ASN A 130 -1.37 -6.23 25.97
C ASN A 130 -1.21 -5.15 24.88
N THR A 131 -0.30 -5.39 23.94
CA THR A 131 0.00 -4.48 22.84
C THR A 131 -0.81 -4.88 21.62
N ASP A 132 -1.60 -3.94 21.12
CA ASP A 132 -2.37 -4.07 19.89
C ASP A 132 -2.42 -2.69 19.24
N SER A 133 -1.60 -2.48 18.21
CA SER A 133 -1.48 -1.19 17.54
C SER A 133 -1.48 -1.35 16.03
N ARG A 134 -1.81 -0.25 15.35
CA ARG A 134 -1.89 -0.21 13.89
C ARG A 134 -1.01 0.89 13.30
N VAL A 135 -0.24 0.51 12.29
CA VAL A 135 0.64 1.41 11.55
C VAL A 135 0.23 1.41 10.08
N GLN A 136 -0.12 2.59 9.55
CA GLN A 136 -0.35 2.78 8.12
C GLN A 136 0.97 3.08 7.42
N LEU A 137 1.40 2.20 6.50
CA LEU A 137 2.48 2.50 5.57
C LEU A 137 1.89 3.13 4.30
N VAL A 138 2.41 4.30 3.93
CA VAL A 138 2.14 4.98 2.65
C VAL A 138 3.41 4.92 1.81
N VAL A 139 3.29 4.50 0.56
CA VAL A 139 4.42 4.30 -0.35
C VAL A 139 4.35 5.31 -1.50
N ALA A 140 5.30 6.23 -1.53
CA ALA A 140 5.55 7.14 -2.63
C ALA A 140 6.64 6.59 -3.58
N SER A 141 6.86 7.27 -4.71
CA SER A 141 7.91 6.94 -5.67
C SER A 141 8.48 8.20 -6.30
N LEU A 142 9.78 8.19 -6.60
CA LEU A 142 10.43 9.26 -7.37
C LEU A 142 10.42 8.89 -8.86
N ILE A 143 9.61 9.61 -9.65
CA ILE A 143 9.54 9.47 -11.10
C ILE A 143 9.83 10.84 -11.71
N GLU A 144 10.92 10.91 -12.48
CA GLU A 144 11.38 12.15 -13.11
C GLU A 144 11.02 12.12 -14.60
N ILE A 145 10.42 13.19 -15.09
CA ILE A 145 10.21 13.39 -16.53
C ILE A 145 11.00 14.62 -16.97
N THR A 146 11.80 14.45 -18.01
CA THR A 146 12.62 15.50 -18.61
C THR A 146 12.26 15.68 -20.08
N THR A 147 12.40 16.91 -20.57
CA THR A 147 12.21 17.26 -21.99
C THR A 147 13.54 17.24 -22.72
N GLY A 148 13.58 16.54 -23.85
CA GLY A 148 14.66 16.57 -24.82
C GLY A 148 14.34 17.49 -26.01
N GLY A 149 15.28 17.56 -26.95
CA GLY A 149 15.05 18.24 -28.23
C GLY A 149 13.99 17.51 -29.10
N ALA A 150 13.34 18.25 -30.00
CA ALA A 150 12.41 17.72 -31.00
C ALA A 150 11.20 16.93 -30.45
N GLY A 151 10.66 17.33 -29.29
CA GLY A 151 9.45 16.70 -28.73
C GLY A 151 9.70 15.32 -28.11
N VAL A 152 10.96 14.99 -27.78
CA VAL A 152 11.30 13.78 -27.05
C VAL A 152 11.10 14.03 -25.55
N LEU A 153 10.41 13.12 -24.87
CA LEU A 153 10.32 13.07 -23.42
C LEU A 153 11.10 11.85 -22.92
N GLU A 154 11.81 12.00 -21.80
CA GLU A 154 12.49 10.91 -21.11
C GLU A 154 11.97 10.80 -19.69
N CYS A 155 11.55 9.61 -19.29
CA CYS A 155 11.11 9.27 -17.95
C CYS A 155 12.15 8.37 -17.29
N LYS A 156 12.55 8.69 -16.06
CA LYS A 156 13.50 7.90 -15.27
C LYS A 156 12.96 7.66 -13.86
N SER A 157 13.19 6.45 -13.35
CA SER A 157 12.84 6.09 -11.97
C SER A 157 13.72 4.96 -11.47
N ALA A 158 14.03 4.95 -10.18
CA ALA A 158 14.97 4.02 -9.56
C ALA A 158 14.44 3.43 -8.25
N GLY A 159 15.08 2.36 -7.77
CA GLY A 159 14.78 1.74 -6.48
C GLY A 159 13.66 0.70 -6.51
N TRP A 160 13.27 0.21 -7.69
CA TRP A 160 12.14 -0.69 -7.83
C TRP A 160 12.52 -2.14 -7.55
N TYR A 161 11.64 -2.87 -6.85
CA TYR A 161 11.76 -4.31 -6.70
C TYR A 161 10.37 -4.98 -6.71
N PRO A 162 10.11 -5.98 -7.55
CA PRO A 162 10.96 -6.44 -8.65
C PRO A 162 10.95 -5.42 -9.81
N GLU A 163 11.42 -5.82 -10.99
CA GLU A 163 11.42 -4.99 -12.19
C GLU A 163 10.00 -4.45 -12.49
N PRO A 164 9.84 -3.12 -12.71
CA PRO A 164 8.55 -2.53 -13.07
C PRO A 164 8.39 -2.38 -14.59
N GLU A 165 7.15 -2.16 -15.03
CA GLU A 165 6.82 -1.74 -16.39
C GLU A 165 6.73 -0.22 -16.49
N VAL A 166 7.14 0.36 -17.62
CA VAL A 166 7.02 1.80 -17.88
C VAL A 166 6.14 2.04 -19.08
N LEU A 167 5.07 2.81 -18.87
CA LEU A 167 4.06 3.13 -19.88
C LEU A 167 3.96 4.64 -20.06
N TRP A 168 3.69 5.07 -21.29
CA TRP A 168 3.40 6.47 -21.60
C TRP A 168 1.93 6.64 -21.96
N LEU A 169 1.30 7.68 -21.43
CA LEU A 169 -0.08 8.04 -21.74
C LEU A 169 -0.17 9.50 -22.19
N ASP A 170 -1.09 9.79 -23.12
CA ASP A 170 -1.48 11.16 -23.45
C ASP A 170 -2.40 11.77 -22.38
N GLY A 171 -2.81 13.03 -22.57
CA GLY A 171 -3.63 13.76 -21.61
C GLY A 171 -5.06 13.23 -21.49
N GLU A 172 -5.48 12.37 -22.43
CA GLU A 172 -6.74 11.65 -22.39
C GLU A 172 -6.61 10.26 -21.72
N GLY A 173 -5.39 9.89 -21.30
CA GLY A 173 -5.11 8.61 -20.66
C GLY A 173 -4.97 7.43 -21.63
N LYS A 174 -4.74 7.69 -22.92
CA LYS A 174 -4.51 6.66 -23.94
C LYS A 174 -3.02 6.35 -24.05
N LEU A 175 -2.70 5.06 -24.20
CA LEU A 175 -1.34 4.58 -24.38
C LEU A 175 -0.68 5.17 -25.63
N LEU A 176 0.55 5.63 -25.46
CA LEU A 176 1.43 6.09 -26.52
C LEU A 176 2.38 4.98 -26.95
N SER A 177 2.72 4.97 -28.24
CA SER A 177 3.71 4.04 -28.78
C SER A 177 5.12 4.57 -28.46
N ALA A 178 5.73 4.05 -27.40
CA ALA A 178 7.12 4.29 -27.05
C ALA A 178 8.01 3.13 -27.52
N GLY A 179 9.33 3.37 -27.57
CA GLY A 179 10.30 2.28 -27.71
C GLY A 179 10.33 1.41 -26.44
N PRO A 180 11.04 0.27 -26.46
CA PRO A 180 11.24 -0.53 -25.26
C PRO A 180 11.96 0.29 -24.18
N PRO A 181 11.57 0.17 -22.90
CA PRO A 181 12.30 0.80 -21.82
C PRO A 181 13.70 0.18 -21.68
N GLU A 182 14.64 1.00 -21.25
CA GLU A 182 15.95 0.56 -20.77
C GLU A 182 15.82 0.23 -19.28
N THR A 183 16.21 -0.98 -18.90
CA THR A 183 16.24 -1.42 -17.50
C THR A 183 17.66 -1.80 -17.09
N VAL A 184 18.11 -1.28 -15.95
CA VAL A 184 19.38 -1.64 -15.32
C VAL A 184 19.14 -2.18 -13.92
N ARG A 185 19.68 -3.37 -13.63
CA ARG A 185 19.66 -3.98 -12.29
C ARG A 185 20.94 -3.60 -11.54
N GLY A 186 20.78 -2.94 -10.40
CA GLY A 186 21.86 -2.53 -9.52
C GLY A 186 22.47 -3.71 -8.73
N PRO A 187 23.64 -3.51 -8.09
CA PRO A 187 24.26 -4.52 -7.23
C PRO A 187 23.46 -4.82 -5.95
N ASP A 188 22.55 -3.91 -5.59
CA ASP A 188 21.60 -3.99 -4.49
C ASP A 188 20.27 -4.70 -4.87
N ASP A 189 20.21 -5.23 -6.09
CA ASP A 189 19.05 -5.93 -6.65
C ASP A 189 17.86 -5.02 -7.00
N PHE A 190 18.03 -3.69 -6.93
CA PHE A 190 17.00 -2.75 -7.34
C PHE A 190 17.12 -2.37 -8.82
N TYR A 191 15.97 -2.11 -9.44
CA TYR A 191 15.88 -1.74 -10.84
C TYR A 191 15.81 -0.22 -11.00
N THR A 192 16.59 0.28 -11.96
CA THR A 192 16.46 1.62 -12.53
C THR A 192 15.92 1.49 -13.95
N VAL A 193 14.82 2.17 -14.23
CA VAL A 193 14.15 2.14 -15.52
C VAL A 193 14.18 3.51 -16.17
N SER A 194 14.36 3.52 -17.49
CA SER A 194 14.34 4.71 -18.34
C SER A 194 13.52 4.44 -19.59
N SER A 195 12.61 5.33 -19.95
CA SER A 195 11.82 5.21 -21.18
C SER A 195 11.75 6.53 -21.91
N ARG A 196 11.79 6.48 -23.24
CA ARG A 196 11.70 7.65 -24.11
C ARG A 196 10.51 7.54 -25.05
N VAL A 197 9.82 8.66 -25.26
CA VAL A 197 8.72 8.76 -26.22
C VAL A 197 8.86 10.05 -27.01
N THR A 198 8.58 9.99 -28.31
CA THR A 198 8.44 11.17 -29.16
C THR A 198 6.97 11.54 -29.21
N VAL A 199 6.64 12.77 -28.84
CA VAL A 199 5.25 13.25 -28.80
C VAL A 199 5.00 14.29 -29.88
N GLU A 200 3.82 14.18 -30.49
CA GLU A 200 3.32 15.17 -31.44
C GLU A 200 2.39 16.17 -30.73
N LYS A 201 2.26 17.38 -31.29
CA LYS A 201 1.38 18.43 -30.75
C LYS A 201 -0.07 17.92 -30.68
N ARG A 202 -0.72 17.98 -29.51
CA ARG A 202 -2.12 17.58 -29.30
C ARG A 202 -2.84 18.53 -28.34
N HIS A 203 -4.17 18.42 -28.28
CA HIS A 203 -5.04 19.38 -27.59
C HIS A 203 -4.77 19.54 -26.07
N SER A 204 -4.22 18.55 -25.38
CA SER A 204 -3.97 18.62 -23.92
C SER A 204 -2.51 18.91 -23.54
N ASN A 205 -1.53 18.70 -24.46
CA ASN A 205 -0.06 18.81 -24.25
C ASN A 205 0.45 18.25 -22.91
N THR A 206 -0.28 17.30 -22.34
CA THR A 206 0.00 16.71 -21.04
C THR A 206 0.31 15.25 -21.28
N PHE A 207 1.41 14.79 -20.70
CA PHE A 207 1.90 13.42 -20.87
C PHE A 207 2.15 12.81 -19.51
N THR A 208 1.79 11.54 -19.38
CA THR A 208 1.96 10.78 -18.15
C THR A 208 2.98 9.69 -18.38
N CYS A 209 4.01 9.65 -17.54
CA CYS A 209 4.83 8.45 -17.38
C CYS A 209 4.27 7.65 -16.21
N ARG A 210 3.88 6.41 -16.49
CA ARG A 210 3.36 5.47 -15.51
C ARG A 210 4.40 4.39 -15.26
N VAL A 211 4.82 4.23 -14.01
CA VAL A 211 5.64 3.10 -13.59
C VAL A 211 4.73 2.13 -12.83
N GLN A 212 4.60 0.92 -13.35
CA GLN A 212 3.63 -0.09 -12.93
C GLN A 212 4.33 -1.33 -12.38
N GLN A 213 3.79 -1.86 -11.29
CA GLN A 213 4.23 -3.08 -10.63
C GLN A 213 3.00 -3.93 -10.30
N ASN A 214 2.83 -5.03 -11.03
CA ASN A 214 1.59 -5.84 -11.01
C ASN A 214 0.36 -4.95 -11.32
N ASP A 215 -0.65 -4.96 -10.46
CA ASP A 215 -1.90 -4.19 -10.61
C ASP A 215 -1.82 -2.77 -10.03
N GLN A 216 -0.65 -2.35 -9.52
CA GLN A 216 -0.45 -1.04 -8.91
C GLN A 216 0.50 -0.19 -9.76
N HIS A 217 0.32 1.13 -9.70
CA HIS A 217 1.18 2.05 -10.44
C HIS A 217 1.37 3.38 -9.71
N ARG A 218 2.38 4.13 -10.17
CA ARG A 218 2.60 5.53 -9.83
C ARG A 218 2.83 6.32 -11.12
N ASP A 219 2.27 7.52 -11.15
CA ASP A 219 2.27 8.38 -12.32
C ASP A 219 3.06 9.65 -12.01
N ALA A 220 3.94 10.04 -12.93
CA ALA A 220 4.39 11.42 -13.06
C ALA A 220 3.74 12.05 -14.27
N LYS A 221 3.41 13.33 -14.17
CA LYS A 221 2.81 14.10 -15.26
C LYS A 221 3.69 15.26 -15.62
N ILE A 222 3.85 15.49 -16.91
CA ILE A 222 4.45 16.70 -17.44
C ILE A 222 3.44 17.39 -18.34
N HIS A 223 3.27 18.69 -18.12
CA HIS A 223 2.68 19.56 -19.12
C HIS A 223 3.82 20.16 -19.93
N VAL A 224 3.78 20.03 -21.24
CA VAL A 224 4.73 20.68 -22.14
C VAL A 224 4.06 21.98 -22.60
N PRO A 225 4.40 23.15 -22.02
CA PRO A 225 3.91 24.43 -22.51
C PRO A 225 4.30 24.53 -23.98
N GLY A 226 3.44 25.11 -24.81
CA GLY A 226 3.57 24.91 -26.24
C GLY A 226 4.96 25.23 -26.78
N LEU A 227 5.37 24.43 -27.76
CA LEU A 227 5.93 24.98 -28.99
C LEU A 227 4.83 25.86 -29.63
N ASP A 228 4.44 26.92 -28.94
CA ASP A 228 3.41 27.85 -29.34
C ASP A 228 3.92 28.52 -30.63
N SER A 229 3.16 28.33 -31.70
CA SER A 229 3.36 28.99 -32.99
C SER A 229 3.11 30.48 -32.89
#